data_AF-A0A5D2KYI9-F1
#
_entry.id   AF-A0A5D2KYI9-F1
#
_cell.length_a   1.000
_cell.length_b   1.000
_cell.length_c   1.000
_cell.angle_alpha   90.00
_cell.angle_beta   90.00
_cell.angle_gamma   90.00
#
_symmetry.space_group_name_H-M   'P 1'
#
loop_
_entity.id
_entity.type
_entity.pdbx_description
1 polymer ?
#
loop_
_entity_poly.entity_id
_entity_poly.type
_entity_poly.pdbx_seq_one_letter_code
_entity_poly.pdbx_strand_id
1 'polypeptide(L)'
;MGKQPSAWITTQQKKRWPLMILLLLSLSTLMAFLIRSTFNSCSNGSINNVGNFIREGQEEEKGGTHHQVNHNDEAPTPNPLDFMKSKLVLLVSHELSLSGGPLLLMELAFLLREVGADVVWVTNQKQTESDDIIYSLEHKMLNRGVQVFSAKGQEAIDTALKADLVVLNTAVAGKWLDAVLKEHVADVLPKVLWWIHEMRGHYFKLEYVKHLPLVGGAMIDSHTTANYWKNRTRERLGIKMPETYVVHLGNSKELMEVAENRVAKRVLFEHVRESLGVKNEDLVFALINSVSRGKGQDLFLRSFHESLKLIQERKLKVPPIHAVIVGSDMNAQTKFETELRNFVSQNNMQGRVHFVNKTLTVAPYLASIDVLVQNSQARGECFGRITIEAMAFQLPVLGTAAGGTMEIVVNGTTSLLHPAGKEGVMPLSNNIVKLATNVEKRLTMGKRGYERVKERFLEHHMSERIAKVLKEILLHKAKRHSES
;
A
#
# COMPACT_ATOMS: atom_id res chain seq x y z
N MET A 1 -33.45 61.87 -17.60
CA MET A 1 -34.94 61.86 -17.54
C MET A 1 -35.42 61.17 -18.81
N GLY A 2 -35.62 59.84 -18.82
CA GLY A 2 -36.93 59.14 -18.66
C GLY A 2 -37.44 58.72 -20.06
N LYS A 3 -37.99 57.55 -20.38
CA LYS A 3 -38.47 56.34 -19.67
C LYS A 3 -38.48 55.15 -20.68
N GLN A 4 -38.42 53.93 -20.13
CA GLN A 4 -38.65 52.57 -20.70
C GLN A 4 -40.06 52.34 -21.33
N PRO A 5 -40.49 51.11 -21.76
CA PRO A 5 -39.81 49.79 -21.93
C PRO A 5 -40.13 49.04 -23.27
N SER A 6 -39.41 47.96 -23.57
CA SER A 6 -40.00 46.78 -24.20
C SER A 6 -39.41 45.50 -23.60
N ALA A 7 -40.28 44.53 -23.34
CA ALA A 7 -39.94 43.26 -22.72
C ALA A 7 -40.80 42.14 -23.37
N TRP A 8 -40.37 40.88 -23.15
CA TRP A 8 -41.01 39.57 -23.44
C TRP A 8 -40.62 38.96 -24.82
N ILE A 9 -40.13 37.71 -25.01
CA ILE A 9 -40.15 36.45 -24.23
C ILE A 9 -39.10 35.42 -24.80
N THR A 10 -38.44 34.65 -23.90
CA THR A 10 -37.87 33.26 -23.96
C THR A 10 -36.95 32.77 -25.09
N THR A 11 -35.90 31.96 -24.88
CA THR A 11 -35.91 30.65 -24.16
C THR A 11 -34.61 30.26 -23.44
N GLN A 12 -34.83 29.72 -22.23
CA GLN A 12 -33.95 28.95 -21.36
C GLN A 12 -33.11 27.88 -22.10
N GLN A 13 -31.78 27.99 -22.09
CA GLN A 13 -30.93 26.83 -22.41
C GLN A 13 -29.54 26.82 -21.75
N LYS A 14 -29.31 27.56 -20.68
CA LYS A 14 -28.04 27.54 -19.94
C LYS A 14 -28.29 27.52 -18.44
N LYS A 15 -28.40 26.32 -17.86
CA LYS A 15 -28.23 26.01 -16.41
C LYS A 15 -28.48 24.53 -16.04
N ARG A 16 -28.22 23.55 -16.92
CA ARG A 16 -28.38 22.11 -16.60
C ARG A 16 -27.06 21.35 -16.36
N TRP A 17 -25.92 21.90 -16.76
CA TRP A 17 -24.61 21.27 -16.59
C TRP A 17 -24.13 21.14 -15.13
N PRO A 18 -24.26 22.14 -14.24
CA PRO A 18 -23.81 21.97 -12.86
C PRO A 18 -24.69 20.98 -12.08
N LEU A 19 -25.99 20.90 -12.43
CA LEU A 19 -26.92 19.90 -11.87
C LEU A 19 -26.61 18.48 -12.36
N MET A 20 -26.21 18.27 -13.62
CA MET A 20 -25.76 16.95 -14.09
C MET A 20 -24.43 16.52 -13.47
N ILE A 21 -23.47 17.44 -13.25
CA ILE A 21 -22.20 17.13 -12.58
C ILE A 21 -22.44 16.78 -11.11
N LEU A 22 -23.33 17.50 -10.42
CA LEU A 22 -23.77 17.15 -9.06
C LEU A 22 -24.53 15.82 -9.01
N LEU A 23 -25.34 15.49 -10.02
CA LEU A 23 -26.00 14.18 -10.13
C LEU A 23 -25.03 13.03 -10.43
N LEU A 24 -23.97 13.28 -11.20
CA LEU A 24 -22.92 12.30 -11.50
C LEU A 24 -22.01 12.06 -10.30
N LEU A 25 -21.72 13.10 -9.51
CA LEU A 25 -20.99 12.99 -8.23
C LEU A 25 -21.83 12.35 -7.12
N SER A 26 -23.16 12.56 -7.12
CA SER A 26 -24.05 11.88 -6.18
C SER A 26 -24.29 10.42 -6.56
N LEU A 27 -24.36 10.08 -7.86
CA LEU A 27 -24.41 8.68 -8.29
C LEU A 27 -23.11 7.93 -8.00
N SER A 28 -21.93 8.55 -8.17
CA SER A 28 -20.65 7.88 -7.90
C SER A 28 -20.41 7.64 -6.40
N THR A 29 -20.84 8.58 -5.54
CA THR A 29 -20.84 8.39 -4.09
C THR A 29 -21.88 7.37 -3.64
N LEU A 30 -23.08 7.37 -4.22
CA LEU A 30 -24.13 6.38 -3.94
C LEU A 30 -23.71 4.97 -4.39
N MET A 31 -23.03 4.82 -5.53
CA MET A 31 -22.57 3.52 -6.01
C MET A 31 -21.37 3.00 -5.19
N ALA A 32 -20.45 3.88 -4.79
CA ALA A 32 -19.38 3.53 -3.85
C ALA A 32 -19.95 3.14 -2.47
N PHE A 33 -21.04 3.79 -2.03
CA PHE A 33 -21.76 3.44 -0.81
C PHE A 33 -22.52 2.12 -0.96
N LEU A 34 -23.13 1.84 -2.11
CA LEU A 34 -23.83 0.58 -2.39
C LEU A 34 -22.86 -0.59 -2.45
N ILE A 35 -21.72 -0.45 -3.13
CA ILE A 35 -20.64 -1.44 -3.14
C ILE A 35 -20.13 -1.65 -1.70
N ARG A 36 -19.90 -0.59 -0.94
CA ARG A 36 -19.47 -0.69 0.47
C ARG A 36 -20.54 -1.30 1.38
N SER A 37 -21.83 -1.07 1.12
CA SER A 37 -22.94 -1.64 1.88
C SER A 37 -23.22 -3.10 1.55
N THR A 38 -23.04 -3.54 0.31
CA THR A 38 -23.17 -4.95 -0.06
C THR A 38 -22.02 -5.78 0.53
N PHE A 39 -20.81 -5.20 0.63
CA PHE A 39 -19.70 -5.84 1.35
C PHE A 39 -19.88 -5.83 2.89
N ASN A 40 -20.52 -4.81 3.47
CA ASN A 40 -20.82 -4.77 4.91
C ASN A 40 -22.07 -5.59 5.31
N SER A 41 -23.07 -5.76 4.45
CA SER A 41 -24.25 -6.58 4.74
C SER A 41 -23.98 -8.07 4.64
N CYS A 42 -22.96 -8.49 3.89
CA CYS A 42 -22.56 -9.91 3.83
C CYS A 42 -21.77 -10.37 5.07
N SER A 43 -21.41 -9.48 6.02
CA SER A 43 -20.73 -9.86 7.26
C SER A 43 -21.65 -10.00 8.47
N ASN A 44 -22.94 -9.67 8.36
CA ASN A 44 -23.91 -9.80 9.44
C ASN A 44 -25.19 -10.49 8.95
N GLY A 45 -25.21 -11.82 8.99
CA GLY A 45 -26.42 -12.61 8.75
C GLY A 45 -26.20 -14.11 8.59
N SER A 46 -26.28 -14.85 9.70
CA SER A 46 -26.65 -16.27 9.78
C SER A 46 -26.04 -17.24 8.77
N ILE A 47 -24.86 -17.76 9.09
CA ILE A 47 -24.40 -19.07 8.62
C ILE A 47 -25.35 -20.12 9.20
N ASN A 48 -26.40 -20.46 8.45
CA ASN A 48 -27.23 -21.66 8.53
C ASN A 48 -28.52 -21.39 7.73
N ASN A 49 -28.49 -21.56 6.40
CA ASN A 49 -29.66 -21.94 5.57
C ASN A 49 -29.47 -21.87 4.04
N VAL A 50 -28.30 -21.57 3.50
CA VAL A 50 -28.10 -21.53 2.03
C VAL A 50 -27.78 -22.92 1.43
N GLY A 51 -27.74 -23.98 2.25
CA GLY A 51 -27.39 -25.34 1.82
C GLY A 51 -28.44 -26.11 1.01
N ASN A 52 -29.63 -25.57 0.76
CA ASN A 52 -30.74 -26.35 0.19
C ASN A 52 -31.33 -25.85 -1.14
N PHE A 53 -30.71 -24.88 -1.83
CA PHE A 53 -31.26 -24.34 -3.10
C PHE A 53 -30.38 -24.55 -4.35
N ILE A 54 -29.36 -25.39 -4.26
CA ILE A 54 -28.59 -25.83 -5.44
C ILE A 54 -28.51 -27.36 -5.40
N ARG A 55 -29.66 -28.03 -5.51
CA ARG A 55 -29.72 -29.48 -5.68
C ARG A 55 -30.91 -29.93 -6.52
N GLU A 56 -31.24 -29.18 -7.56
CA GLU A 56 -32.18 -29.59 -8.59
C GLU A 56 -31.75 -28.91 -9.90
N GLY A 57 -31.24 -29.69 -10.85
CA GLY A 57 -30.81 -29.20 -12.15
C GLY A 57 -29.37 -29.57 -12.53
N GLN A 58 -29.04 -30.86 -12.54
CA GLN A 58 -28.02 -31.45 -13.39
C GLN A 58 -28.06 -32.99 -13.25
N GLU A 59 -28.99 -33.62 -13.97
CA GLU A 59 -28.85 -35.02 -14.37
C GLU A 59 -28.58 -35.05 -15.88
N GLU A 60 -27.81 -36.06 -16.29
CA GLU A 60 -27.39 -36.41 -17.66
C GLU A 60 -26.14 -35.71 -18.22
N GLU A 61 -24.96 -36.28 -17.92
CA GLU A 61 -24.16 -36.96 -18.95
C GLU A 61 -23.04 -37.81 -18.31
N LYS A 62 -22.97 -39.07 -18.74
CA LYS A 62 -22.05 -40.11 -18.25
C LYS A 62 -20.71 -40.05 -18.99
N GLY A 63 -19.61 -40.21 -18.24
CA GLY A 63 -18.42 -40.90 -18.74
C GLY A 63 -17.10 -40.16 -18.55
N GLY A 64 -16.32 -40.52 -17.52
CA GLY A 64 -14.92 -40.12 -17.40
C GLY A 64 -14.35 -40.23 -15.99
N THR A 65 -13.73 -41.38 -15.68
CA THR A 65 -12.71 -41.62 -14.62
C THR A 65 -12.71 -40.72 -13.39
N HIS A 66 -13.23 -41.24 -12.28
CA HIS A 66 -13.11 -40.67 -10.93
C HIS A 66 -11.64 -40.51 -10.52
N HIS A 67 -11.14 -39.28 -10.49
CA HIS A 67 -10.17 -38.86 -9.50
C HIS A 67 -10.95 -38.34 -8.29
N GLN A 68 -10.96 -39.14 -7.21
CA GLN A 68 -11.40 -38.71 -5.90
C GLN A 68 -10.51 -37.54 -5.45
N VAL A 69 -11.02 -36.32 -5.58
CA VAL A 69 -10.52 -35.20 -4.80
C VAL A 69 -11.04 -35.43 -3.38
N ASN A 70 -10.18 -35.93 -2.50
CA ASN A 70 -10.42 -35.88 -1.07
C ASN A 70 -10.61 -34.41 -0.68
N HIS A 71 -11.86 -33.99 -0.47
CA HIS A 71 -12.14 -32.89 0.43
C HIS A 71 -11.81 -33.37 1.84
N ASN A 72 -10.52 -33.29 2.21
CA ASN A 72 -10.17 -33.23 3.60
C ASN A 72 -10.75 -31.91 4.12
N ASP A 73 -11.78 -32.01 4.96
CA ASP A 73 -12.11 -30.95 5.92
C ASP A 73 -10.89 -30.79 6.84
N GLU A 74 -9.88 -30.07 6.35
CA GLU A 74 -8.75 -29.64 7.18
C GLU A 74 -9.32 -28.73 8.26
N ALA A 75 -9.18 -29.15 9.52
CA ALA A 75 -9.45 -28.30 10.66
C ALA A 75 -8.77 -26.93 10.42
N PRO A 76 -9.46 -25.80 10.70
CA PRO A 76 -8.93 -24.50 10.37
C PRO A 76 -7.53 -24.35 10.98
N THR A 77 -6.55 -24.09 10.12
CA THR A 77 -5.17 -23.87 10.56
C THR A 77 -5.16 -22.79 11.64
N PRO A 78 -4.58 -23.06 12.83
CA PRO A 78 -4.62 -22.11 13.95
C PRO A 78 -3.99 -20.78 13.53
N ASN A 79 -4.56 -19.66 13.99
CA ASN A 79 -4.04 -18.36 13.62
C ASN A 79 -2.65 -18.20 14.28
N PRO A 80 -1.60 -17.85 13.52
CA PRO A 80 -0.25 -17.78 14.07
C PRO A 80 -0.12 -16.80 15.24
N LEU A 81 -1.04 -15.84 15.38
CA LEU A 81 -1.10 -14.83 16.43
C LEU A 81 -1.96 -15.22 17.65
N ASP A 82 -2.56 -16.42 17.71
CA ASP A 82 -3.47 -16.83 18.81
C ASP A 82 -2.86 -16.68 20.22
N PHE A 83 -1.54 -16.80 20.35
CA PHE A 83 -0.83 -16.59 21.63
C PHE A 83 -0.87 -15.13 22.15
N MET A 84 -1.34 -14.18 21.32
CA MET A 84 -1.54 -12.78 21.70
C MET A 84 -2.90 -12.53 22.37
N LYS A 85 -3.77 -13.54 22.45
CA LYS A 85 -5.07 -13.42 23.13
C LYS A 85 -4.89 -12.87 24.55
N SER A 86 -5.69 -11.86 24.90
CA SER A 86 -5.67 -11.16 26.19
C SER A 86 -4.36 -10.45 26.53
N LYS A 87 -3.43 -10.30 25.57
CA LYS A 87 -2.23 -9.47 25.73
C LYS A 87 -2.55 -8.01 25.48
N LEU A 88 -1.99 -7.12 26.30
CA LEU A 88 -2.11 -5.68 26.08
C LEU A 88 -0.99 -5.19 25.18
N VAL A 89 -1.35 -4.64 24.02
CA VAL A 89 -0.43 -4.11 23.02
C VAL A 89 -0.66 -2.62 22.83
N LEU A 90 0.39 -1.82 23.07
CA LEU A 90 0.38 -0.39 22.79
C LEU A 90 1.07 -0.11 21.46
N LEU A 91 0.35 0.49 20.51
CA LEU A 91 0.84 0.89 19.20
C LEU A 91 1.04 2.40 19.18
N VAL A 92 2.26 2.85 18.86
CA VAL A 92 2.62 4.27 18.88
C VAL A 92 2.97 4.71 17.46
N SER A 93 2.20 5.66 16.92
CA SER A 93 2.46 6.29 15.63
C SER A 93 2.71 7.78 15.77
N HIS A 94 3.47 8.35 14.83
CA HIS A 94 3.69 9.79 14.76
C HIS A 94 2.54 10.54 14.06
N GLU A 95 1.73 9.83 13.27
CA GLU A 95 0.55 10.34 12.57
C GLU A 95 -0.50 9.23 12.39
N LEU A 96 -1.74 9.61 12.12
CA LEU A 96 -2.80 8.69 11.69
C LEU A 96 -3.09 8.92 10.19
N SER A 97 -2.65 7.99 9.33
CA SER A 97 -2.81 8.10 7.88
C SER A 97 -3.06 6.75 7.22
N LEU A 98 -3.72 6.76 6.06
CA LEU A 98 -4.01 5.57 5.24
C LEU A 98 -2.90 5.24 4.25
N SER A 99 -1.65 5.60 4.55
CA SER A 99 -0.51 5.32 3.68
C SER A 99 0.75 4.99 4.47
N GLY A 100 1.68 4.26 3.86
CA GLY A 100 2.99 3.98 4.46
C GLY A 100 2.92 3.21 5.78
N GLY A 101 3.81 3.53 6.71
CA GLY A 101 3.92 2.86 8.02
C GLY A 101 2.65 2.92 8.89
N PRO A 102 1.96 4.08 9.02
CA PRO A 102 0.70 4.14 9.77
C PRO A 102 -0.38 3.16 9.30
N LEU A 103 -0.52 2.94 7.99
CA LEU A 103 -1.43 1.92 7.46
C LEU A 103 -1.03 0.51 7.90
N LEU A 104 0.26 0.18 7.86
CA LEU A 104 0.77 -1.14 8.26
C LEU A 104 0.58 -1.39 9.76
N LEU A 105 0.81 -0.37 10.58
CA LEU A 105 0.56 -0.46 12.02
C LEU A 105 -0.93 -0.69 12.31
N MET A 106 -1.82 -0.05 11.54
CA MET A 106 -3.27 -0.25 11.67
C MET A 106 -3.70 -1.65 11.24
N GLU A 107 -3.10 -2.21 10.18
CA GLU A 107 -3.34 -3.60 9.78
C GLU A 107 -2.90 -4.59 10.87
N LEU A 108 -1.74 -4.36 11.49
CA LEU A 108 -1.31 -5.14 12.65
C LEU A 108 -2.29 -5.01 13.82
N ALA A 109 -2.81 -3.81 14.07
CA ALA A 109 -3.81 -3.59 15.11
C ALA A 109 -5.05 -4.47 14.88
N PHE A 110 -5.52 -4.57 13.64
CA PHE A 110 -6.67 -5.40 13.29
C PHE A 110 -6.37 -6.89 13.42
N LEU A 111 -5.22 -7.35 12.94
CA LEU A 111 -4.79 -8.75 13.10
C LEU A 111 -4.71 -9.17 14.57
N LEU A 112 -4.23 -8.28 15.44
CA LEU A 112 -4.16 -8.53 16.89
C LEU A 112 -5.54 -8.51 17.55
N ARG A 113 -6.45 -7.62 17.14
CA ARG A 113 -7.84 -7.60 17.63
C ARG A 113 -8.62 -8.83 17.20
N GLU A 114 -8.40 -9.35 16.00
CA GLU A 114 -9.06 -10.57 15.49
C GLU A 114 -8.78 -11.80 16.37
N VAL A 115 -7.59 -11.88 16.98
CA VAL A 115 -7.23 -12.97 17.92
C VAL A 115 -7.55 -12.65 19.39
N GLY A 116 -8.19 -11.51 19.66
CA GLY A 116 -8.62 -11.10 21.00
C GLY A 116 -7.52 -10.49 21.88
N ALA A 117 -6.48 -9.89 21.30
CA ALA A 117 -5.55 -9.04 22.05
C ALA A 117 -6.20 -7.69 22.39
N ASP A 118 -5.81 -7.07 23.49
CA ASP A 118 -6.21 -5.70 23.83
C ASP A 118 -5.26 -4.70 23.17
N VAL A 119 -5.78 -3.90 22.25
CA VAL A 119 -4.95 -3.00 21.43
C VAL A 119 -5.31 -1.56 21.71
N VAL A 120 -4.29 -0.80 22.12
CA VAL A 120 -4.37 0.65 22.34
C VAL A 120 -3.47 1.32 21.32
N TRP A 121 -3.99 2.35 20.66
CA TRP A 121 -3.26 3.19 19.72
C TRP A 121 -3.05 4.58 20.29
N VAL A 122 -1.84 5.11 20.08
CA VAL A 122 -1.46 6.46 20.45
C VAL A 122 -0.83 7.19 19.26
N THR A 123 -1.31 8.41 18.99
CA THR A 123 -0.78 9.27 17.92
C THR A 123 -0.11 10.53 18.47
N ASN A 124 1.15 10.79 18.10
CA ASN A 124 1.93 11.96 18.57
C ASN A 124 1.59 13.29 17.86
N GLN A 125 0.59 13.33 16.97
CA GLN A 125 0.13 14.55 16.33
C GLN A 125 -0.63 15.44 17.32
N LYS A 126 -0.42 16.75 17.23
CA LYS A 126 -1.30 17.72 17.92
C LYS A 126 -2.66 17.67 17.24
N GLN A 127 -3.74 17.46 18.01
CA GLN A 127 -5.10 17.61 17.50
C GLN A 127 -5.27 19.05 16.98
N THR A 128 -5.36 19.19 15.67
CA THR A 128 -5.91 20.39 15.02
C THR A 128 -7.40 20.16 14.83
N GLU A 129 -8.21 21.21 14.96
CA GLU A 129 -9.68 21.11 14.88
C GLU A 129 -10.16 20.42 13.59
N SER A 130 -11.16 19.55 13.75
CA SER A 130 -11.95 18.81 12.75
C SER A 130 -11.22 18.43 11.45
N ASP A 131 -10.29 17.47 11.53
CA ASP A 131 -9.89 16.73 10.34
C ASP A 131 -10.85 15.53 10.18
N ASP A 132 -11.83 15.66 9.27
CA ASP A 132 -12.82 14.62 8.96
C ASP A 132 -12.18 13.26 8.60
N ILE A 133 -10.97 13.28 8.04
CA ILE A 133 -10.23 12.06 7.70
C ILE A 133 -9.74 11.40 8.99
N ILE A 134 -9.12 12.16 9.90
CA ILE A 134 -8.65 11.63 11.19
C ILE A 134 -9.83 11.07 11.98
N TYR A 135 -10.95 11.81 12.07
CA TYR A 135 -12.16 11.35 12.74
C TYR A 135 -12.68 10.02 12.16
N SER A 136 -12.74 9.93 10.83
CA SER A 136 -13.17 8.70 10.13
C SER A 136 -12.25 7.51 10.41
N LEU A 137 -10.94 7.75 10.54
CA LEU A 137 -9.95 6.72 10.88
C LEU A 137 -10.06 6.26 12.32
N GLU A 138 -10.19 7.19 13.26
CA GLU A 138 -10.41 6.86 14.68
C GLU A 138 -11.69 6.02 14.85
N HIS A 139 -12.78 6.41 14.19
CA HIS A 139 -14.02 5.61 14.17
C HIS A 139 -13.82 4.23 13.59
N LYS A 140 -13.07 4.11 12.48
CA LYS A 140 -12.75 2.80 11.89
C LYS A 140 -11.98 1.91 12.87
N MET A 141 -11.07 2.49 13.65
CA MET A 141 -10.29 1.78 14.67
C MET A 141 -11.17 1.34 15.84
N LEU A 142 -11.99 2.23 16.38
CA LEU A 142 -12.92 1.95 17.47
C LEU A 142 -13.93 0.86 17.09
N ASN A 143 -14.47 0.90 15.87
CA ASN A 143 -15.40 -0.12 15.37
C ASN A 143 -14.77 -1.53 15.27
N ARG A 144 -13.44 -1.63 15.20
CA ARG A 144 -12.70 -2.90 15.27
C ARG A 144 -12.12 -3.18 16.66
N GLY A 145 -12.55 -2.43 17.67
CA GLY A 145 -12.16 -2.60 19.07
C GLY A 145 -10.75 -2.10 19.40
N VAL A 146 -10.12 -1.30 18.54
CA VAL A 146 -8.85 -0.64 18.85
C VAL A 146 -9.14 0.66 19.58
N GLN A 147 -8.65 0.79 20.82
CA GLN A 147 -8.79 2.02 21.61
C GLN A 147 -7.84 3.07 21.08
N VAL A 148 -8.25 4.35 21.01
CA VAL A 148 -7.40 5.44 20.55
C VAL A 148 -7.27 6.48 21.67
N PHE A 149 -6.05 6.72 22.15
CA PHE A 149 -5.76 7.67 23.22
C PHE A 149 -4.92 8.84 22.73
N SER A 150 -5.01 9.95 23.47
CA SER A 150 -4.07 11.05 23.35
C SER A 150 -2.65 10.57 23.71
N ALA A 151 -1.66 10.98 22.91
CA ALA A 151 -0.26 10.70 23.23
C ALA A 151 0.24 11.37 24.49
N LYS A 152 -0.44 12.42 24.97
CA LYS A 152 0.01 13.24 26.09
C LYS A 152 -1.01 13.12 27.21
N GLY A 153 -0.87 12.07 28.02
CA GLY A 153 -1.73 11.82 29.16
C GLY A 153 -1.19 10.70 30.04
N GLN A 154 -1.62 10.70 31.30
CA GLN A 154 -1.26 9.64 32.26
C GLN A 154 -1.69 8.26 31.77
N GLU A 155 -2.84 8.18 31.08
CA GLU A 155 -3.35 6.95 30.48
C GLU A 155 -2.35 6.30 29.51
N ALA A 156 -1.64 7.10 28.69
CA ALA A 156 -0.64 6.57 27.77
C ALA A 156 0.58 6.00 28.51
N ILE A 157 1.00 6.64 29.60
CA ILE A 157 2.11 6.18 30.46
C ILE A 157 1.70 4.89 31.18
N ASP A 158 0.54 4.88 31.83
CA ASP A 158 0.03 3.73 32.57
C ASP A 158 -0.18 2.52 31.66
N THR A 159 -0.73 2.76 30.46
CA THR A 159 -0.88 1.72 29.43
C THR A 159 0.48 1.22 28.98
N ALA A 160 1.44 2.12 28.71
CA ALA A 160 2.79 1.72 28.33
C ALA A 160 3.44 0.86 29.40
N LEU A 161 3.34 1.21 30.68
CA LEU A 161 3.87 0.46 31.82
C LEU A 161 3.21 -0.92 31.97
N LYS A 162 1.89 -1.03 31.76
CA LYS A 162 1.15 -2.30 31.86
C LYS A 162 1.28 -3.20 30.62
N ALA A 163 1.59 -2.64 29.46
CA ALA A 163 1.59 -3.37 28.20
C ALA A 163 2.52 -4.60 28.22
N ASP A 164 2.06 -5.68 27.60
CA ASP A 164 2.87 -6.84 27.29
C ASP A 164 3.90 -6.51 26.20
N LEU A 165 3.50 -5.68 25.22
CA LEU A 165 4.27 -5.27 24.06
C LEU A 165 3.98 -3.80 23.73
N VAL A 166 5.03 -3.05 23.38
CA VAL A 166 4.90 -1.70 22.80
C VAL A 166 5.48 -1.73 21.39
N VAL A 167 4.71 -1.36 20.37
CA VAL A 167 5.20 -1.24 19.00
C VAL A 167 5.38 0.23 18.64
N LEU A 168 6.63 0.65 18.41
CA LEU A 168 6.94 1.98 17.90
C LEU A 168 6.99 1.93 16.37
N ASN A 169 6.10 2.68 15.71
CA ASN A 169 6.04 2.78 14.26
C ASN A 169 6.89 3.93 13.74
N THR A 170 7.80 3.64 12.82
CA THR A 170 8.75 4.56 12.20
C THR A 170 9.82 5.07 13.17
N ALA A 171 10.94 5.57 12.63
CA ALA A 171 11.98 6.15 13.49
C ALA A 171 11.48 7.41 14.23
N VAL A 172 10.50 8.12 13.66
CA VAL A 172 9.97 9.38 14.19
C VAL A 172 9.20 9.18 15.50
N ALA A 173 8.54 8.04 15.69
CA ALA A 173 7.83 7.74 16.93
C ALA A 173 8.75 7.66 18.16
N GLY A 174 10.06 7.51 17.99
CA GLY A 174 11.01 7.51 19.11
C GLY A 174 10.98 8.79 19.96
N LYS A 175 10.56 9.93 19.39
CA LYS A 175 10.32 11.17 20.16
C LYS A 175 9.33 11.01 21.29
N TRP A 176 8.36 10.11 21.13
CA TRP A 176 7.31 9.87 22.11
C TRP A 176 7.89 9.32 23.43
N LEU A 177 8.94 8.50 23.36
CA LEU A 177 9.58 7.90 24.54
C LEU A 177 9.99 8.98 25.55
N ASP A 178 10.86 9.91 25.13
CA ASP A 178 11.33 10.97 26.03
C ASP A 178 10.23 11.99 26.38
N ALA A 179 9.40 12.33 25.40
CA ALA A 179 8.39 13.38 25.57
C ALA A 179 7.27 12.99 26.54
N VAL A 180 6.97 11.68 26.64
CA VAL A 180 5.80 11.18 27.37
C VAL A 180 6.19 10.30 28.55
N LEU A 181 7.09 9.32 28.36
CA LEU A 181 7.41 8.38 29.42
C LEU A 181 8.38 8.96 30.46
N LYS A 182 9.21 9.94 30.09
CA LYS A 182 10.14 10.63 31.00
C LYS A 182 10.99 9.65 31.84
N GLU A 183 10.81 9.61 33.16
CA GLU A 183 11.49 8.68 34.07
C GLU A 183 11.19 7.21 33.79
N HIS A 184 10.05 6.88 33.19
CA HIS A 184 9.60 5.52 32.89
C HIS A 184 10.16 4.94 31.58
N VAL A 185 11.02 5.67 30.87
CA VAL A 185 11.59 5.18 29.61
C VAL A 185 12.29 3.84 29.81
N ALA A 186 13.15 3.73 30.82
CA ALA A 186 13.91 2.50 31.07
C ALA A 186 13.02 1.27 31.34
N ASP A 187 11.89 1.47 32.02
CA ASP A 187 10.92 0.42 32.33
C ASP A 187 10.20 -0.11 31.08
N VAL A 188 10.09 0.74 30.05
CA VAL A 188 9.33 0.43 28.83
C VAL A 188 10.22 -0.13 27.72
N LEU A 189 11.48 0.28 27.61
CA LEU A 189 12.36 -0.12 26.51
C LEU A 189 12.45 -1.64 26.27
N PRO A 190 12.58 -2.52 27.29
CA PRO A 190 12.72 -3.96 27.07
C PRO A 190 11.53 -4.62 26.35
N LYS A 191 10.32 -4.04 26.42
CA LYS A 191 9.11 -4.52 25.72
C LYS A 191 8.82 -3.77 24.41
N VAL A 192 9.69 -2.86 24.00
CA VAL A 192 9.55 -2.14 22.74
C VAL A 192 10.01 -3.02 21.58
N LEU A 193 9.12 -3.21 20.60
CA LEU A 193 9.45 -3.65 19.26
C LEU A 193 9.36 -2.44 18.32
N TRP A 194 10.48 -2.08 17.69
CA TRP A 194 10.51 -0.93 16.79
C TRP A 194 10.28 -1.36 15.34
N TRP A 195 9.16 -0.99 14.73
CA TRP A 195 8.88 -1.30 13.33
C TRP A 195 9.30 -0.14 12.41
N ILE A 196 10.30 -0.39 11.57
CA ILE A 196 10.96 0.62 10.74
C ILE A 196 10.69 0.32 9.26
N HIS A 197 10.08 1.29 8.59
CA HIS A 197 9.59 1.19 7.20
C HIS A 197 10.37 2.09 6.25
N GLU A 198 11.25 2.94 6.78
CA GLU A 198 11.89 4.00 6.02
C GLU A 198 13.34 3.65 5.69
N MET A 199 13.78 4.07 4.51
CA MET A 199 15.19 4.04 4.11
C MET A 199 15.73 5.47 3.90
N ARG A 200 15.39 6.40 4.82
CA ARG A 200 15.73 7.82 4.71
C ARG A 200 16.52 8.32 5.90
N GLY A 201 17.75 8.78 5.63
CA GLY A 201 18.69 9.24 6.66
C GLY A 201 18.20 10.38 7.57
N HIS A 202 17.29 11.25 7.10
CA HIS A 202 16.78 12.36 7.91
C HIS A 202 15.76 11.94 8.98
N TYR A 203 15.16 10.74 8.87
CA TYR A 203 14.33 10.17 9.92
C TYR A 203 15.16 9.47 11.01
N PHE A 204 16.43 9.15 10.75
CA PHE A 204 17.35 8.54 11.71
C PHE A 204 18.32 9.57 12.28
N LYS A 205 17.78 10.54 13.03
CA LYS A 205 18.57 11.46 13.85
C LYS A 205 18.78 10.84 15.23
N LEU A 206 19.93 11.12 15.87
CA LEU A 206 20.24 10.59 17.19
C LEU A 206 19.13 10.86 18.21
N GLU A 207 18.56 12.07 18.20
CA GLU A 207 17.40 12.43 19.03
C GLU A 207 16.19 11.49 18.90
N TYR A 208 16.00 10.82 17.76
CA TYR A 208 14.85 9.95 17.53
C TYR A 208 15.18 8.49 17.85
N VAL A 209 16.44 8.08 17.69
CA VAL A 209 16.84 6.66 17.76
C VAL A 209 17.88 6.36 18.84
N LYS A 210 18.18 7.29 19.76
CA LYS A 210 19.17 7.07 20.84
C LYS A 210 18.85 5.86 21.72
N HIS A 211 17.56 5.52 21.85
CA HIS A 211 17.08 4.39 22.64
C HIS A 211 17.07 3.05 21.88
N LEU A 212 17.34 3.07 20.58
CA LEU A 212 17.30 1.90 19.70
C LEU A 212 18.18 0.72 20.20
N PRO A 213 19.36 0.90 20.82
CA PRO A 213 20.15 -0.22 21.35
C PRO A 213 19.51 -0.94 22.55
N LEU A 214 18.55 -0.31 23.22
CA LEU A 214 17.98 -0.77 24.48
C LEU A 214 16.61 -1.43 24.33
N VAL A 215 16.01 -1.35 23.13
CA VAL A 215 14.70 -1.95 22.87
C VAL A 215 14.76 -3.47 22.79
N GLY A 216 13.63 -4.14 22.96
CA GLY A 216 13.52 -5.60 22.85
C GLY A 216 13.91 -6.13 21.46
N GLY A 217 13.59 -5.37 20.40
CA GLY A 217 14.02 -5.68 19.04
C GLY A 217 13.55 -4.66 18.01
N ALA A 218 13.96 -4.84 16.76
CA ALA A 218 13.51 -4.06 15.61
C ALA A 218 12.96 -4.97 14.51
N MET A 219 11.87 -4.55 13.87
CA MET A 219 11.27 -5.20 12.70
C MET A 219 11.43 -4.28 11.49
N ILE A 220 11.90 -4.83 10.37
CA ILE A 220 12.20 -4.06 9.15
C ILE A 220 11.66 -4.79 7.93
N ASP A 221 11.12 -4.06 6.96
CA ASP A 221 10.36 -4.66 5.87
C ASP A 221 11.23 -5.36 4.79
N SER A 222 12.57 -5.25 4.85
CA SER A 222 13.47 -5.89 3.89
C SER A 222 14.88 -6.11 4.44
N HIS A 223 15.56 -7.14 3.92
CA HIS A 223 16.96 -7.43 4.27
C HIS A 223 17.90 -6.30 3.86
N THR A 224 17.64 -5.70 2.70
CA THR A 224 18.42 -4.58 2.17
C THR A 224 18.35 -3.38 3.11
N THR A 225 17.15 -3.08 3.63
CA THR A 225 16.96 -1.96 4.56
C THR A 225 17.52 -2.27 5.94
N ALA A 226 17.40 -3.51 6.42
CA ALA A 226 17.98 -3.94 7.68
C ALA A 226 19.51 -3.82 7.67
N ASN A 227 20.16 -4.30 6.61
CA ASN A 227 21.61 -4.18 6.42
C ASN A 227 22.05 -2.71 6.31
N TYR A 228 21.29 -1.89 5.59
CA TYR A 228 21.55 -0.45 5.49
C TYR A 228 21.54 0.23 6.86
N TRP A 229 20.52 -0.03 7.68
CA TRP A 229 20.44 0.59 9.00
C TRP A 229 21.48 0.04 9.98
N LYS A 230 21.79 -1.25 9.92
CA LYS A 230 22.89 -1.85 10.70
C LYS A 230 24.23 -1.16 10.47
N ASN A 231 24.58 -0.89 9.21
CA ASN A 231 25.83 -0.20 8.90
C ASN A 231 25.76 1.29 9.21
N ARG A 232 24.68 1.96 8.80
CA ARG A 232 24.55 3.41 8.93
C ARG A 232 24.47 3.88 10.38
N THR A 233 23.73 3.17 11.24
CA THR A 233 23.64 3.54 12.67
C THR A 233 24.99 3.43 13.36
N ARG A 234 25.73 2.35 13.11
CA ARG A 234 27.10 2.18 13.61
C ARG A 234 28.03 3.30 13.11
N GLU A 235 28.07 3.54 11.81
CA GLU A 235 29.04 4.48 11.20
C GLU A 235 28.72 5.95 11.46
N ARG A 236 27.44 6.33 11.54
CA ARG A 236 27.03 7.74 11.63
C ARG A 236 26.59 8.17 13.01
N LEU A 237 26.07 7.26 13.82
CA LEU A 237 25.49 7.58 15.12
C LEU A 237 26.24 6.92 16.27
N GLY A 238 27.14 5.97 16.01
CA GLY A 238 27.85 5.23 17.05
C GLY A 238 26.95 4.28 17.87
N ILE A 239 25.74 4.00 17.39
CA ILE A 239 24.78 3.11 18.08
C ILE A 239 24.67 1.77 17.36
N LYS A 240 24.48 0.70 18.14
CA LYS A 240 24.26 -0.65 17.63
C LYS A 240 22.76 -0.87 17.40
N MET A 241 22.37 -1.46 16.27
CA MET A 241 21.02 -1.97 16.09
C MET A 241 20.73 -3.08 17.13
N PRO A 242 19.50 -3.15 17.67
CA PRO A 242 19.06 -4.28 18.49
C PRO A 242 18.93 -5.53 17.63
N GLU A 243 18.48 -6.64 18.23
CA GLU A 243 18.09 -7.82 17.46
C GLU A 243 17.08 -7.39 16.39
N THR A 244 17.41 -7.66 15.13
CA THR A 244 16.72 -7.08 13.97
C THR A 244 16.12 -8.18 13.12
N TYR A 245 14.81 -8.16 13.00
CA TYR A 245 14.02 -9.13 12.27
C TYR A 245 13.53 -8.54 10.95
N VAL A 246 13.58 -9.33 9.89
CA VAL A 246 13.05 -8.93 8.59
C VAL A 246 11.67 -9.54 8.38
N VAL A 247 10.68 -8.68 8.13
CA VAL A 247 9.29 -9.08 7.89
C VAL A 247 8.83 -8.49 6.57
N HIS A 248 8.86 -9.32 5.52
CA HIS A 248 8.24 -8.97 4.25
C HIS A 248 6.73 -8.81 4.41
N LEU A 249 6.21 -7.72 3.83
CA LEU A 249 4.78 -7.40 3.87
C LEU A 249 3.96 -8.35 3.01
N GLY A 250 2.65 -8.39 3.26
CA GLY A 250 1.68 -9.17 2.50
C GLY A 250 0.53 -8.33 1.97
N ASN A 251 -0.10 -8.81 0.90
CA ASN A 251 -1.36 -8.25 0.39
C ASN A 251 -2.51 -8.65 1.31
N SER A 252 -3.40 -7.70 1.62
CA SER A 252 -4.60 -7.96 2.42
C SER A 252 -5.59 -8.85 1.67
N LYS A 253 -6.45 -9.53 2.42
CA LYS A 253 -7.52 -10.36 1.86
C LYS A 253 -8.43 -9.57 0.91
N GLU A 254 -8.80 -8.35 1.29
CA GLU A 254 -9.71 -7.52 0.48
C GLU A 254 -9.08 -7.13 -0.87
N LEU A 255 -7.77 -6.87 -0.92
CA LEU A 255 -7.09 -6.60 -2.18
C LEU A 255 -7.10 -7.85 -3.08
N MET A 256 -6.84 -9.02 -2.51
CA MET A 256 -6.82 -10.29 -3.24
C MET A 256 -8.21 -10.63 -3.80
N GLU A 257 -9.27 -10.43 -3.04
CA GLU A 257 -10.66 -10.61 -3.49
C GLU A 257 -10.97 -9.75 -4.72
N VAL A 258 -10.57 -8.47 -4.71
CA VAL A 258 -10.72 -7.59 -5.88
C VAL A 258 -9.86 -8.06 -7.05
N ALA A 259 -8.62 -8.48 -6.79
CA ALA A 259 -7.70 -8.94 -7.82
C ALA A 259 -8.14 -10.25 -8.49
N GLU A 260 -8.87 -11.12 -7.78
CA GLU A 260 -9.37 -12.40 -8.27
C GLU A 260 -10.77 -12.28 -8.91
N ASN A 261 -11.55 -11.26 -8.53
CA ASN A 261 -12.88 -11.02 -9.09
C ASN A 261 -12.82 -10.42 -10.51
N ARG A 262 -13.12 -11.24 -11.52
CA ARG A 262 -13.11 -10.84 -12.93
C ARG A 262 -14.08 -9.70 -13.26
N VAL A 263 -15.28 -9.72 -12.68
CA VAL A 263 -16.32 -8.72 -12.95
C VAL A 263 -15.91 -7.38 -12.34
N ALA A 264 -15.47 -7.38 -11.09
CA ALA A 264 -14.99 -6.18 -10.42
C ALA A 264 -13.82 -5.54 -11.19
N LYS A 265 -12.83 -6.34 -11.60
CA LYS A 265 -11.71 -5.84 -12.41
C LYS A 265 -12.18 -5.22 -13.72
N ARG A 266 -13.14 -5.83 -14.42
CA ARG A 266 -13.63 -5.32 -15.71
C ARG A 266 -14.32 -3.96 -15.55
N VAL A 267 -15.18 -3.82 -14.54
CA VAL A 267 -15.87 -2.55 -14.25
C VAL A 267 -14.87 -1.46 -13.89
N LEU A 268 -13.90 -1.77 -13.02
CA LEU A 268 -12.85 -0.83 -12.64
C LEU A 268 -11.96 -0.43 -13.83
N PHE A 269 -11.60 -1.39 -14.68
CA PHE A 269 -10.81 -1.19 -15.89
C PHE A 269 -11.48 -0.17 -16.82
N GLU A 270 -12.77 -0.37 -17.14
CA GLU A 270 -13.51 0.49 -18.05
C GLU A 270 -13.67 1.90 -17.48
N HIS A 271 -14.07 2.00 -16.21
CA HIS A 271 -14.29 3.28 -15.54
C HIS A 271 -13.02 4.15 -15.52
N VAL A 272 -11.88 3.58 -15.11
CA VAL A 272 -10.64 4.36 -15.01
C VAL A 272 -10.14 4.75 -16.40
N ARG A 273 -10.17 3.85 -17.40
CA ARG A 273 -9.69 4.18 -18.75
C ARG A 273 -10.57 5.23 -19.43
N GLU A 274 -11.90 5.18 -19.23
CA GLU A 274 -12.81 6.23 -19.68
C GLU A 274 -12.45 7.58 -19.04
N SER A 275 -12.23 7.63 -17.72
CA SER A 275 -11.85 8.87 -17.03
C SER A 275 -10.50 9.46 -17.49
N LEU A 276 -9.60 8.61 -17.98
CA LEU A 276 -8.30 9.01 -18.52
C LEU A 276 -8.36 9.34 -20.02
N GLY A 277 -9.49 9.08 -20.70
CA GLY A 277 -9.61 9.22 -22.16
C GLY A 277 -8.72 8.22 -22.93
N VAL A 278 -8.44 7.05 -22.33
CA VAL A 278 -7.60 6.00 -22.90
C VAL A 278 -8.50 4.88 -23.44
N LYS A 279 -8.17 4.33 -24.61
CA LYS A 279 -8.96 3.25 -25.21
C LYS A 279 -8.62 1.90 -24.57
N ASN A 280 -9.48 0.92 -24.80
CA ASN A 280 -9.30 -0.43 -24.25
C ASN A 280 -8.10 -1.16 -24.89
N GLU A 281 -7.80 -0.87 -26.15
CA GLU A 281 -6.69 -1.46 -26.90
C GLU A 281 -5.33 -0.80 -26.64
N ASP A 282 -5.30 0.39 -26.05
CA ASP A 282 -4.07 1.10 -25.71
C ASP A 282 -3.28 0.34 -24.64
N LEU A 283 -2.00 0.67 -24.44
CA LEU A 283 -1.20 0.08 -23.36
C LEU A 283 -0.84 1.14 -22.32
N VAL A 284 -1.12 0.85 -21.06
CA VAL A 284 -0.92 1.79 -19.96
C VAL A 284 0.21 1.32 -19.04
N PHE A 285 1.27 2.13 -18.98
CA PHE A 285 2.38 1.97 -18.05
C PHE A 285 2.18 2.95 -16.89
N ALA A 286 2.07 2.45 -15.66
CA ALA A 286 1.76 3.32 -14.53
C ALA A 286 2.81 3.27 -13.43
N LEU A 287 3.09 4.44 -12.87
CA LEU A 287 3.85 4.62 -11.65
C LEU A 287 2.90 5.12 -10.57
N ILE A 288 2.72 4.32 -9.51
CA ILE A 288 1.76 4.56 -8.43
C ILE A 288 2.54 4.76 -7.12
N ASN A 289 2.72 6.01 -6.70
CA ASN A 289 3.30 6.40 -5.41
C ASN A 289 3.24 7.92 -5.22
N SER A 290 3.55 8.39 -4.01
CA SER A 290 3.71 9.83 -3.72
C SER A 290 4.71 10.51 -4.69
N VAL A 291 4.34 11.65 -5.27
CA VAL A 291 5.24 12.41 -6.14
C VAL A 291 6.39 13.02 -5.35
N SER A 292 7.59 12.47 -5.55
CA SER A 292 8.83 12.97 -4.92
C SER A 292 10.05 12.48 -5.70
N ARG A 293 11.17 13.22 -5.65
CA ARG A 293 12.39 12.90 -6.44
C ARG A 293 12.87 11.46 -6.25
N GLY A 294 12.74 10.92 -5.04
CA GLY A 294 13.15 9.54 -4.72
C GLY A 294 12.30 8.45 -5.38
N LYS A 295 11.12 8.76 -5.92
CA LYS A 295 10.21 7.78 -6.52
C LYS A 295 10.32 7.69 -8.05
N GLY A 296 11.13 8.54 -8.66
CA GLY A 296 11.58 8.37 -10.06
C GLY A 296 10.56 8.73 -11.14
N GLN A 297 9.60 9.62 -10.86
CA GLN A 297 8.68 10.13 -11.90
C GLN A 297 9.44 10.74 -13.09
N ASP A 298 10.48 11.54 -12.82
CA ASP A 298 11.30 12.18 -13.85
C ASP A 298 11.99 11.13 -14.75
N LEU A 299 12.65 10.15 -14.14
CA LEU A 299 13.31 9.08 -14.89
C LEU A 299 12.29 8.26 -15.70
N PHE A 300 11.11 7.99 -15.15
CA PHE A 300 10.06 7.26 -15.87
C PHE A 300 9.60 8.05 -17.09
N LEU A 301 9.30 9.34 -16.96
CA LEU A 301 8.88 10.19 -18.08
C LEU A 301 9.97 10.31 -19.17
N ARG A 302 11.24 10.43 -18.78
CA ARG A 302 12.36 10.41 -19.73
C ARG A 302 12.45 9.09 -20.48
N SER A 303 12.33 7.98 -19.76
CA SER A 303 12.38 6.64 -20.35
C SER A 303 11.20 6.39 -21.27
N PHE A 304 10.02 6.89 -20.90
CA PHE A 304 8.81 6.82 -21.72
C PHE A 304 8.98 7.64 -23.00
N HIS A 305 9.52 8.86 -22.92
CA HIS A 305 9.85 9.68 -24.10
C HIS A 305 10.82 8.95 -25.05
N GLU A 306 11.91 8.40 -24.51
CA GLU A 306 12.85 7.63 -25.32
C GLU A 306 12.19 6.38 -25.92
N SER A 307 11.24 5.74 -25.23
CA SER A 307 10.53 4.58 -25.78
C SER A 307 9.65 4.93 -26.98
N LEU A 308 9.01 6.12 -26.96
CA LEU A 308 8.23 6.63 -28.09
C LEU A 308 9.12 6.85 -29.32
N LYS A 309 10.30 7.44 -29.12
CA LYS A 309 11.30 7.60 -30.20
C LYS A 309 11.74 6.27 -30.76
N LEU A 310 12.10 5.31 -29.89
CA LEU A 310 12.54 3.98 -30.33
C LEU A 310 11.45 3.25 -31.14
N ILE A 311 10.18 3.36 -30.73
CA ILE A 311 9.04 2.79 -31.47
C ILE A 311 8.93 3.42 -32.85
N GLN A 312 9.05 4.75 -32.95
CA GLN A 312 8.97 5.48 -34.22
C GLN A 312 10.14 5.17 -35.14
N GLU A 313 11.39 5.28 -34.65
CA GLU A 313 12.62 5.05 -35.39
C GLU A 313 12.69 3.63 -35.95
N ARG A 314 12.31 2.64 -35.15
CA ARG A 314 12.33 1.22 -35.52
C ARG A 314 11.03 0.79 -36.25
N LYS A 315 10.08 1.71 -36.46
CA LYS A 315 8.78 1.45 -37.10
C LYS A 315 8.05 0.25 -36.49
N LEU A 316 8.09 0.12 -35.17
CA LEU A 316 7.49 -1.01 -34.46
C LEU A 316 5.98 -0.89 -34.48
N LYS A 317 5.30 -2.00 -34.77
CA LYS A 317 3.84 -2.08 -34.65
C LYS A 317 3.50 -2.39 -33.19
N VAL A 318 3.01 -1.39 -32.48
CA VAL A 318 2.51 -1.49 -31.10
C VAL A 318 1.20 -0.74 -30.97
N PRO A 319 0.31 -1.16 -30.05
CA PRO A 319 -0.81 -0.30 -29.68
C PRO A 319 -0.30 1.04 -29.10
N PRO A 320 -1.09 2.12 -29.16
CA PRO A 320 -0.72 3.37 -28.55
C PRO A 320 -0.37 3.18 -27.07
N ILE A 321 0.80 3.64 -26.66
CA ILE A 321 1.23 3.57 -25.26
C ILE A 321 0.95 4.88 -24.53
N HIS A 322 0.58 4.77 -23.26
CA HIS A 322 0.32 5.85 -22.31
C HIS A 322 1.12 5.66 -21.02
N ALA A 323 1.54 6.76 -20.42
CA ALA A 323 2.14 6.80 -19.09
C ALA A 323 1.16 7.42 -18.10
N VAL A 324 0.97 6.78 -16.94
CA VAL A 324 0.10 7.29 -15.87
C VAL A 324 0.92 7.47 -14.60
N ILE A 325 0.83 8.65 -13.99
CA ILE A 325 1.43 8.95 -12.68
C ILE A 325 0.29 9.11 -11.68
N VAL A 326 0.11 8.11 -10.81
CA VAL A 326 -0.88 8.13 -9.72
C VAL A 326 -0.20 8.51 -8.43
N GLY A 327 -0.75 9.50 -7.72
CA GLY A 327 -0.12 10.08 -6.53
C GLY A 327 0.30 11.54 -6.66
N SER A 328 -0.09 12.19 -7.76
CA SER A 328 0.11 13.62 -7.98
C SER A 328 -0.72 14.43 -6.99
N ASP A 329 -0.25 15.63 -6.65
CA ASP A 329 -1.07 16.59 -5.93
C ASP A 329 -1.30 17.79 -6.84
N MET A 330 -2.43 17.77 -7.57
CA MET A 330 -2.78 18.84 -8.50
C MET A 330 -2.98 20.19 -7.81
N ASN A 331 -3.14 20.21 -6.49
CA ASN A 331 -3.32 21.43 -5.70
C ASN A 331 -2.01 21.93 -5.08
N ALA A 332 -1.03 21.06 -4.82
CA ALA A 332 0.17 21.42 -4.08
C ALA A 332 1.22 22.24 -4.85
N GLN A 333 1.03 22.49 -6.16
CA GLN A 333 1.92 23.30 -7.03
C GLN A 333 3.42 23.19 -6.73
N THR A 334 3.90 21.98 -6.40
CA THR A 334 5.29 21.82 -5.96
C THR A 334 6.25 22.07 -7.13
N LYS A 335 7.45 22.58 -6.85
CA LYS A 335 8.48 22.79 -7.89
C LYS A 335 8.72 21.53 -8.73
N PHE A 336 8.73 20.36 -8.09
CA PHE A 336 8.98 19.10 -8.79
C PHE A 336 7.81 18.68 -9.68
N GLU A 337 6.55 18.83 -9.23
CA GLU A 337 5.36 18.63 -10.08
C GLU A 337 5.40 19.51 -11.33
N THR A 338 5.74 20.79 -11.17
CA THR A 338 5.89 21.74 -12.28
C THR A 338 6.99 21.32 -13.24
N GLU A 339 8.15 20.85 -12.74
CA GLU A 339 9.24 20.31 -13.58
C GLU A 339 8.76 19.13 -14.43
N LEU A 340 7.99 18.19 -13.85
CA LEU A 340 7.46 17.03 -14.57
C LEU A 340 6.48 17.44 -15.67
N ARG A 341 5.55 18.35 -15.38
CA ARG A 341 4.55 18.84 -16.35
C ARG A 341 5.20 19.65 -17.48
N ASN A 342 6.19 20.48 -17.15
CA ASN A 342 6.97 21.20 -18.14
C ASN A 342 7.71 20.24 -19.07
N PHE A 343 8.33 19.18 -18.53
CA PHE A 343 8.98 18.16 -19.35
C PHE A 343 8.00 17.48 -20.32
N VAL A 344 6.79 17.13 -19.86
CA VAL A 344 5.73 16.56 -20.71
C VAL A 344 5.32 17.53 -21.81
N SER A 345 5.15 18.81 -21.47
CA SER A 345 4.74 19.84 -22.43
C SER A 345 5.81 20.14 -23.47
N GLN A 346 7.07 20.26 -23.06
CA GLN A 346 8.21 20.55 -23.93
C GLN A 346 8.48 19.41 -24.94
N ASN A 347 8.08 18.19 -24.60
CA ASN A 347 8.27 17.01 -25.45
C ASN A 347 6.97 16.57 -26.16
N ASN A 348 5.92 17.39 -26.16
CA ASN A 348 4.63 17.13 -26.82
C ASN A 348 3.97 15.80 -26.41
N MET A 349 4.06 15.43 -25.13
CA MET A 349 3.53 14.17 -24.60
C MET A 349 2.19 14.32 -23.86
N GLN A 350 1.53 15.49 -23.92
CA GLN A 350 0.30 15.78 -23.16
C GLN A 350 -0.86 14.82 -23.50
N GLY A 351 -0.92 14.31 -24.74
CA GLY A 351 -1.92 13.31 -25.15
C GLY A 351 -1.59 11.87 -24.73
N ARG A 352 -0.41 11.63 -24.15
CA ARG A 352 0.06 10.29 -23.75
C ARG A 352 0.42 10.17 -22.27
N VAL A 353 0.59 11.27 -21.55
CA VAL A 353 0.97 11.27 -20.14
C VAL A 353 -0.17 11.84 -19.30
N HIS A 354 -0.61 11.05 -18.33
CA HIS A 354 -1.73 11.37 -17.46
C HIS A 354 -1.27 11.49 -16.01
N PHE A 355 -1.65 12.60 -15.35
CA PHE A 355 -1.41 12.80 -13.93
C PHE A 355 -2.71 12.60 -13.16
N VAL A 356 -2.67 11.72 -12.18
CA VAL A 356 -3.81 11.35 -11.34
C VAL A 356 -3.51 11.75 -9.90
N ASN A 357 -4.50 12.37 -9.25
CA ASN A 357 -4.38 12.77 -7.86
C ASN A 357 -4.03 11.61 -6.92
N LYS A 358 -3.43 11.93 -5.78
CA LYS A 358 -3.22 10.98 -4.69
C LYS A 358 -4.52 10.32 -4.29
N THR A 359 -4.46 9.00 -4.13
CA THR A 359 -5.61 8.15 -3.80
C THR A 359 -5.22 7.17 -2.72
N LEU A 360 -6.21 6.78 -1.93
CA LEU A 360 -6.12 5.70 -0.95
C LEU A 360 -6.66 4.38 -1.52
N THR A 361 -7.32 4.43 -2.68
CA THR A 361 -7.88 3.29 -3.40
C THR A 361 -7.06 3.02 -4.65
N VAL A 362 -6.06 2.15 -4.55
CA VAL A 362 -5.15 1.81 -5.66
C VAL A 362 -5.71 0.72 -6.59
N ALA A 363 -6.60 -0.14 -6.08
CA ALA A 363 -7.16 -1.27 -6.84
C ALA A 363 -7.81 -0.88 -8.19
N PRO A 364 -8.56 0.24 -8.30
CA PRO A 364 -9.08 0.68 -9.61
C PRO A 364 -7.98 0.93 -10.64
N TYR A 365 -6.88 1.57 -10.23
CA TYR A 365 -5.76 1.87 -11.11
C TYR A 365 -4.93 0.62 -11.43
N LEU A 366 -4.76 -0.29 -10.49
CA LEU A 366 -4.12 -1.58 -10.75
C LEU A 366 -4.94 -2.42 -11.74
N ALA A 367 -6.27 -2.42 -11.62
CA ALA A 367 -7.15 -3.12 -12.55
C ALA A 367 -7.13 -2.55 -13.97
N SER A 368 -6.77 -1.28 -14.15
CA SER A 368 -6.88 -0.55 -15.43
C SER A 368 -5.59 -0.43 -16.23
N ILE A 369 -4.45 -0.82 -15.66
CA ILE A 369 -3.12 -0.67 -16.27
C ILE A 369 -2.62 -1.99 -16.87
N ASP A 370 -1.60 -1.91 -17.71
CA ASP A 370 -1.00 -3.07 -18.38
C ASP A 370 0.36 -3.46 -17.79
N VAL A 371 1.08 -2.48 -17.24
CA VAL A 371 2.42 -2.66 -16.67
C VAL A 371 2.61 -1.70 -15.49
N LEU A 372 3.05 -2.21 -14.34
CA LEU A 372 3.50 -1.36 -13.24
C LEU A 372 4.98 -0.98 -13.44
N VAL A 373 5.30 0.30 -13.27
CA VAL A 373 6.67 0.82 -13.22
C VAL A 373 7.03 1.18 -11.78
N GLN A 374 7.79 0.31 -11.12
CA GLN A 374 8.35 0.54 -9.79
C GLN A 374 9.72 1.22 -9.92
N ASN A 375 9.72 2.56 -9.92
CA ASN A 375 10.90 3.35 -10.29
C ASN A 375 11.60 4.08 -9.13
N SER A 376 11.57 3.56 -7.90
CA SER A 376 12.27 4.19 -6.78
C SER A 376 13.78 4.31 -7.05
N GLN A 377 14.34 5.49 -6.78
CA GLN A 377 15.69 5.92 -7.18
C GLN A 377 16.67 5.89 -5.99
N ALA A 378 17.94 6.19 -6.28
CA ALA A 378 19.04 6.18 -5.31
C ALA A 378 19.18 4.81 -4.62
N ARG A 379 18.72 4.68 -3.37
CA ARG A 379 18.79 3.42 -2.61
C ARG A 379 17.65 2.45 -2.93
N GLY A 380 16.64 2.91 -3.67
CA GLY A 380 15.44 2.15 -3.97
C GLY A 380 14.35 2.32 -2.90
N GLU A 381 13.41 1.38 -2.92
CA GLU A 381 12.30 1.32 -1.96
C GLU A 381 12.69 0.48 -0.74
N CYS A 382 12.07 0.72 0.42
CA CYS A 382 12.29 -0.14 1.59
C CYS A 382 11.87 -1.57 1.27
N PHE A 383 10.57 -1.82 1.07
CA PHE A 383 10.03 -3.07 0.55
C PHE A 383 9.40 -2.84 -0.82
N GLY A 384 8.34 -2.02 -0.87
CA GLY A 384 7.62 -1.69 -2.10
C GLY A 384 6.32 -2.46 -2.23
N ARG A 385 5.41 -2.23 -1.29
CA ARG A 385 4.09 -2.87 -1.23
C ARG A 385 3.34 -2.82 -2.57
N ILE A 386 3.33 -1.68 -3.26
CA ILE A 386 2.69 -1.54 -4.58
C ILE A 386 3.16 -2.57 -5.61
N THR A 387 4.39 -3.09 -5.48
CA THR A 387 4.92 -4.15 -6.35
C THR A 387 4.20 -5.47 -6.14
N ILE A 388 3.99 -5.90 -4.88
CA ILE A 388 3.22 -7.12 -4.60
C ILE A 388 1.74 -6.92 -4.89
N GLU A 389 1.21 -5.70 -4.75
CA GLU A 389 -0.16 -5.37 -5.11
C GLU A 389 -0.36 -5.51 -6.63
N ALA A 390 0.52 -4.95 -7.45
CA ALA A 390 0.43 -5.10 -8.90
C ALA A 390 0.59 -6.55 -9.37
N MET A 391 1.49 -7.30 -8.74
CA MET A 391 1.65 -8.72 -9.01
C MET A 391 0.38 -9.52 -8.68
N ALA A 392 -0.39 -9.14 -7.64
CA ALA A 392 -1.70 -9.74 -7.37
C ALA A 392 -2.70 -9.53 -8.53
N PHE A 393 -2.64 -8.37 -9.18
CA PHE A 393 -3.44 -8.07 -10.39
C PHE A 393 -2.90 -8.72 -11.66
N GLN A 394 -1.92 -9.62 -11.56
CA GLN A 394 -1.25 -10.27 -12.69
C GLN A 394 -0.56 -9.27 -13.62
N LEU A 395 -0.04 -8.18 -13.07
CA LEU A 395 0.70 -7.18 -13.84
C LEU A 395 2.19 -7.50 -13.83
N PRO A 396 2.87 -7.43 -14.98
CA PRO A 396 4.33 -7.43 -14.99
C PRO A 396 4.85 -6.12 -14.40
N VAL A 397 6.03 -6.21 -13.79
CA VAL A 397 6.69 -5.07 -13.14
C VAL A 397 7.97 -4.68 -13.88
N LEU A 398 8.12 -3.40 -14.19
CA LEU A 398 9.40 -2.78 -14.55
C LEU A 398 10.01 -2.15 -13.30
N GLY A 399 11.03 -2.78 -12.73
CA GLY A 399 11.53 -2.46 -11.40
C GLY A 399 12.95 -1.88 -11.39
N THR A 400 13.21 -0.88 -10.58
CA THR A 400 14.60 -0.49 -10.28
C THR A 400 15.32 -1.64 -9.57
N ALA A 401 16.53 -1.98 -10.02
CA ALA A 401 17.44 -2.95 -9.39
C ALA A 401 18.08 -2.39 -8.10
N ALA A 402 17.25 -2.00 -7.13
CA ALA A 402 17.69 -1.46 -5.85
C ALA A 402 16.63 -1.67 -4.75
N GLY A 403 17.09 -1.68 -3.49
CA GLY A 403 16.22 -1.78 -2.33
C GLY A 403 15.42 -3.08 -2.26
N GLY A 404 14.29 -3.05 -1.56
CA GLY A 404 13.41 -4.20 -1.38
C GLY A 404 12.77 -4.73 -2.67
N THR A 405 12.78 -3.96 -3.75
CA THR A 405 12.32 -4.43 -5.08
C THR A 405 13.02 -5.74 -5.46
N MET A 406 14.32 -5.86 -5.20
CA MET A 406 15.11 -7.05 -5.53
C MET A 406 14.75 -8.29 -4.70
N GLU A 407 14.09 -8.12 -3.56
CA GLU A 407 13.61 -9.21 -2.72
C GLU A 407 12.22 -9.70 -3.18
N ILE A 408 11.45 -8.79 -3.80
CA ILE A 408 10.10 -9.07 -4.29
C ILE A 408 10.13 -9.74 -5.66
N VAL A 409 10.90 -9.24 -6.63
CA VAL A 409 10.78 -9.67 -8.03
C VAL A 409 11.96 -10.52 -8.51
N VAL A 410 11.72 -11.38 -9.50
CA VAL A 410 12.73 -12.21 -10.16
C VAL A 410 12.93 -11.70 -11.60
N ASN A 411 14.09 -11.11 -11.87
CA ASN A 411 14.41 -10.51 -13.16
C ASN A 411 14.27 -11.53 -14.31
N GLY A 412 13.66 -11.10 -15.41
CA GLY A 412 13.36 -11.93 -16.58
C GLY A 412 12.14 -12.86 -16.42
N THR A 413 11.68 -13.09 -15.17
CA THR A 413 10.62 -14.06 -14.84
C THR A 413 9.34 -13.36 -14.40
N THR A 414 9.38 -12.57 -13.32
CA THR A 414 8.24 -11.80 -12.81
C THR A 414 8.37 -10.30 -13.08
N SER A 415 9.56 -9.84 -13.50
CA SER A 415 9.86 -8.45 -13.80
C SER A 415 10.93 -8.30 -14.88
N LEU A 416 11.12 -7.07 -15.35
CA LEU A 416 12.36 -6.64 -15.99
C LEU A 416 12.99 -5.55 -15.14
N LEU A 417 14.23 -5.76 -14.72
CA LEU A 417 14.95 -4.80 -13.89
C LEU A 417 15.76 -3.80 -14.73
N HIS A 418 15.88 -2.58 -14.22
CA HIS A 418 16.77 -1.54 -14.75
C HIS A 418 17.59 -0.86 -13.64
N PRO A 419 18.79 -0.32 -13.92
CA PRO A 419 19.59 0.41 -12.94
C PRO A 419 18.91 1.68 -12.41
N ALA A 420 19.33 2.15 -11.22
CA ALA A 420 18.89 3.43 -10.69
C ALA A 420 19.67 4.60 -11.33
N GLY A 421 19.11 5.82 -11.29
CA GLY A 421 19.78 7.01 -11.82
C GLY A 421 19.80 7.06 -13.34
N LYS A 422 20.53 8.03 -13.91
CA LYS A 422 20.45 8.35 -15.36
C LYS A 422 20.73 7.16 -16.28
N GLU A 423 21.62 6.25 -15.87
CA GLU A 423 21.93 5.02 -16.59
C GLU A 423 20.72 4.09 -16.75
N GLY A 424 19.70 4.21 -15.90
CA GLY A 424 18.45 3.48 -15.98
C GLY A 424 17.50 3.92 -17.08
N VAL A 425 17.68 5.11 -17.68
CA VAL A 425 16.73 5.68 -18.66
C VAL A 425 16.57 4.78 -19.90
N MET A 426 17.69 4.44 -20.54
CA MET A 426 17.66 3.62 -21.75
C MET A 426 17.26 2.16 -21.48
N PRO A 427 17.74 1.49 -20.42
CA PRO A 427 17.23 0.17 -20.04
C PRO A 427 15.73 0.14 -19.75
N LEU A 428 15.19 1.12 -19.00
CA LEU A 428 13.75 1.20 -18.75
C LEU A 428 12.97 1.45 -20.05
N SER A 429 13.45 2.35 -20.91
CA SER A 429 12.88 2.59 -22.24
C SER A 429 12.82 1.30 -23.08
N ASN A 430 13.91 0.55 -23.16
CA ASN A 430 13.96 -0.73 -23.86
C ASN A 430 12.99 -1.76 -23.25
N ASN A 431 12.85 -1.79 -21.92
CA ASN A 431 11.90 -2.66 -21.23
C ASN A 431 10.44 -2.28 -21.54
N ILE A 432 10.11 -0.98 -21.62
CA ILE A 432 8.79 -0.49 -22.06
C ILE A 432 8.51 -1.00 -23.48
N VAL A 433 9.43 -0.78 -24.43
CA VAL A 433 9.29 -1.25 -25.82
C VAL A 433 9.13 -2.78 -25.89
N LYS A 434 9.89 -3.51 -25.09
CA LYS A 434 9.85 -4.98 -25.05
C LYS A 434 8.50 -5.51 -24.58
N LEU A 435 7.90 -4.91 -23.55
CA LEU A 435 6.57 -5.29 -23.09
C LEU A 435 5.45 -4.75 -23.97
N ALA A 436 5.66 -3.64 -24.67
CA ALA A 436 4.71 -3.10 -25.65
C ALA A 436 4.59 -3.97 -26.90
N THR A 437 5.71 -4.52 -27.37
CA THR A 437 5.78 -5.35 -28.58
C THR A 437 5.47 -6.83 -28.35
N ASN A 438 5.62 -7.34 -27.12
CA ASN A 438 5.46 -8.77 -26.83
C ASN A 438 4.35 -9.01 -25.77
N VAL A 439 3.14 -9.25 -26.26
CA VAL A 439 1.94 -9.52 -25.44
C VAL A 439 2.08 -10.81 -24.62
N GLU A 440 2.59 -11.89 -25.21
CA GLU A 440 2.75 -13.18 -24.52
C GLU A 440 3.70 -13.05 -23.33
N LYS A 441 4.83 -12.36 -23.52
CA LYS A 441 5.80 -12.10 -22.46
C LYS A 441 5.17 -11.25 -21.35
N ARG A 442 4.40 -10.22 -21.71
CA ARG A 442 3.70 -9.33 -20.76
C ARG A 442 2.75 -10.14 -19.86
N LEU A 443 1.88 -10.96 -20.47
CA LEU A 443 0.91 -11.80 -19.76
C LEU A 443 1.58 -12.89 -18.92
N THR A 444 2.57 -13.60 -19.49
CA THR A 444 3.30 -14.67 -18.79
C THR A 444 4.05 -14.16 -17.57
N MET A 445 4.69 -12.99 -17.70
CA MET A 445 5.41 -12.36 -16.60
C MET A 445 4.46 -11.93 -15.48
N GLY A 446 3.31 -11.36 -15.83
CA GLY A 446 2.26 -11.02 -14.87
C GLY A 446 1.73 -12.23 -14.11
N LYS A 447 1.43 -13.33 -14.82
CA LYS A 447 1.00 -14.60 -14.21
C LYS A 447 2.03 -15.16 -13.24
N ARG A 448 3.31 -15.19 -13.61
CA ARG A 448 4.39 -15.64 -12.72
C ARG A 448 4.56 -14.73 -11.49
N GLY A 449 4.30 -13.44 -11.66
CA GLY A 449 4.27 -12.50 -10.54
C GLY A 449 3.15 -12.84 -9.55
N TYR A 450 1.97 -13.14 -10.05
CA TYR A 450 0.83 -13.56 -9.24
C TYR A 450 1.08 -14.87 -8.49
N GLU A 451 1.61 -15.89 -9.17
CA GLU A 451 2.01 -17.17 -8.54
C GLU A 451 2.96 -16.94 -7.36
N ARG A 452 3.99 -16.09 -7.57
CA ARG A 452 4.93 -15.72 -6.52
C ARG A 452 4.29 -14.99 -5.34
N VAL A 453 3.29 -14.12 -5.58
CA VAL A 453 2.54 -13.47 -4.50
C VAL A 453 1.80 -14.52 -3.67
N LYS A 454 1.11 -15.45 -4.32
CA LYS A 454 0.40 -16.54 -3.63
C LYS A 454 1.32 -17.41 -2.79
N GLU A 455 2.57 -17.58 -3.20
CA GLU A 455 3.55 -18.40 -2.49
C GLU A 455 4.23 -17.67 -1.31
N ARG A 456 4.27 -16.33 -1.29
CA ARG A 456 5.19 -15.62 -0.37
C ARG A 456 4.67 -14.32 0.25
N PHE A 457 3.72 -13.65 -0.38
CA PHE A 457 3.35 -12.26 -0.08
C PHE A 457 1.85 -12.08 0.13
N LEU A 458 1.18 -13.10 0.66
CA LEU A 458 -0.18 -13.00 1.21
C LEU A 458 -0.14 -12.54 2.67
N GLU A 459 -1.24 -11.98 3.15
CA GLU A 459 -1.41 -11.53 4.55
C GLU A 459 -0.97 -12.60 5.56
N HIS A 460 -1.36 -13.87 5.39
CA HIS A 460 -0.98 -14.93 6.33
C HIS A 460 0.53 -15.14 6.42
N HIS A 461 1.28 -15.02 5.31
CA HIS A 461 2.73 -15.10 5.32
C HIS A 461 3.36 -13.97 6.14
N MET A 462 2.78 -12.77 6.09
CA MET A 462 3.20 -11.65 6.93
C MET A 462 2.88 -11.94 8.39
N SER A 463 1.65 -12.38 8.70
CA SER A 463 1.21 -12.73 10.06
C SER A 463 2.07 -13.81 10.70
N GLU A 464 2.48 -14.84 9.95
CA GLU A 464 3.41 -15.88 10.43
C GLU A 464 4.80 -15.32 10.78
N ARG A 465 5.34 -14.43 9.95
CA ARG A 465 6.63 -13.79 10.20
C ARG A 465 6.55 -12.88 11.44
N ILE A 466 5.49 -12.08 11.55
CA ILE A 466 5.23 -11.23 12.72
C ILE A 466 5.10 -12.10 13.97
N ALA A 467 4.33 -13.19 13.92
CA ALA A 467 4.14 -14.08 15.05
C ALA A 467 5.46 -14.65 15.59
N LYS A 468 6.41 -15.00 14.71
CA LYS A 468 7.76 -15.43 15.12
C LYS A 468 8.47 -14.34 15.91
N VAL A 469 8.50 -13.12 15.38
CA VAL A 469 9.12 -11.96 16.04
C VAL A 469 8.48 -11.71 17.41
N LEU A 470 7.15 -11.65 17.47
CA LEU A 470 6.44 -11.35 18.71
C LEU A 470 6.67 -12.41 19.79
N LYS A 471 6.70 -13.70 19.43
CA LYS A 471 7.05 -14.78 20.37
C LYS A 471 8.43 -14.58 20.96
N GLU A 472 9.42 -14.26 20.13
CA GLU A 472 10.79 -14.03 20.59
C GLU A 472 10.89 -12.83 21.53
N ILE A 473 10.24 -11.71 21.22
CA ILE A 473 10.22 -10.53 22.09
C ILE A 473 9.59 -10.83 23.46
N LEU A 474 8.45 -11.53 23.47
CA LEU A 474 7.76 -11.90 24.72
C LEU A 474 8.57 -12.90 25.57
N LEU A 475 9.30 -13.84 24.94
CA LEU A 475 10.17 -14.79 25.64
C LEU A 475 11.39 -14.11 26.27
N HIS A 476 12.02 -13.15 25.57
CA HIS A 476 13.15 -12.39 26.13
C HIS A 476 12.75 -11.58 27.36
N LYS A 477 11.53 -11.03 27.38
CA LYS A 477 10.95 -10.38 28.57
C LYS A 477 10.83 -11.35 29.74
N ALA A 478 10.30 -12.54 29.51
CA ALA A 478 10.12 -13.55 30.55
C ALA A 478 11.46 -13.95 31.20
N LYS A 479 12.52 -14.13 30.40
CA LYS A 479 13.86 -14.48 30.91
C LYS A 479 14.50 -13.36 31.74
N ARG A 480 14.37 -12.10 31.31
CA ARG A 480 14.93 -10.97 32.07
C ARG A 480 14.23 -10.77 33.42
N HIS A 481 12.94 -11.06 33.52
CA HIS A 481 12.22 -11.04 34.80
C HIS A 481 12.56 -12.21 35.74
N SER A 482 13.05 -13.34 35.23
CA SER A 482 13.51 -14.45 36.07
C SER A 482 14.94 -14.30 36.58
N GLU A 483 15.72 -13.38 36.00
CA GLU A 483 17.13 -13.11 36.34
C GLU A 483 17.31 -11.84 37.21
N SER A 484 16.26 -11.04 37.39
CA SER A 484 16.19 -9.86 38.27
C SER A 484 15.44 -10.19 39.55
#